data_AF-A0A814Y7N8-F1
#
_entry.id   AF-A0A814Y7N8-F1
#
_cell.length_a   1.000
_cell.length_b   1.000
_cell.length_c   1.000
_cell.angle_alpha   90.00
_cell.angle_beta   90.00
_cell.angle_gamma   90.00
#
_symmetry.space_group_name_H-M   'P 1'
#
loop_
_entity.id
_entity.type
_entity.pdbx_description
1 polymer ?
#
loop_
_entity_poly.entity_id
_entity_poly.type
_entity_poly.pdbx_seq_one_letter_code
_entity_poly.pdbx_strand_id
1 'polypeptide(L)'
;MFDTHQAAKELKLPTLSLAYLLKTYCNIDASKQFQLADWRIRPLPNEYLRYAQEDTHYLLYIYDRLRNQLIEKNSDALQSVYKKSKIVCQKLYKKPVFDEIAYKTLYTKCHKTTFDGIQLAALKLLYAWRDKIAREEDESTSYVTPDLMLIHLAELVPKDVQGIRASCKLIPELVMKNVEEIHQLLIQAIEKPLEINMDEFLQNKRTFSSTDVNVSTESSINNNIKRVRFVPET
;
A
#
# COMPACT_ATOMS: atom_id res chain seq x y z
N MET A 1 10.85 -15.77 -17.75
CA MET A 1 9.69 -15.75 -16.83
C MET A 1 8.43 -15.53 -17.66
N PHE A 2 7.37 -16.32 -17.41
CA PHE A 2 6.04 -16.13 -17.99
C PHE A 2 5.07 -15.86 -16.84
N ASP A 3 4.43 -14.69 -16.86
CA ASP A 3 3.47 -14.31 -15.84
C ASP A 3 2.04 -14.62 -16.34
N THR A 4 1.38 -15.58 -15.69
CA THR A 4 0.01 -15.99 -16.03
C THR A 4 -0.99 -14.85 -15.86
N HIS A 5 -0.73 -13.89 -14.97
CA HIS A 5 -1.54 -12.68 -14.83
C HIS A 5 -1.41 -11.78 -16.06
N GLN A 6 -0.19 -11.62 -16.62
CA GLN A 6 -0.01 -10.87 -17.88
C GLN A 6 -0.67 -11.58 -19.06
N ALA A 7 -0.60 -12.92 -19.10
CA ALA A 7 -1.28 -13.71 -20.12
C ALA A 7 -2.81 -13.56 -20.06
N ALA A 8 -3.40 -13.66 -18.86
CA ALA A 8 -4.83 -13.43 -18.64
C ALA A 8 -5.26 -12.03 -19.12
N LYS A 9 -4.43 -11.01 -18.87
CA LYS A 9 -4.67 -9.64 -19.32
C LYS A 9 -4.63 -9.50 -20.84
N GLU A 10 -3.68 -10.15 -21.51
CA GLU A 10 -3.57 -10.15 -22.99
C GLU A 10 -4.74 -10.88 -23.66
N LEU A 11 -5.21 -11.96 -23.03
CA LEU A 11 -6.39 -12.71 -23.46
C LEU A 11 -7.70 -11.99 -23.14
N LYS A 12 -7.67 -10.93 -22.32
CA LYS A 12 -8.86 -10.19 -21.86
C LYS A 12 -9.84 -11.09 -21.09
N LEU A 13 -9.32 -11.95 -20.21
CA LEU A 13 -10.15 -12.80 -19.37
C LEU A 13 -11.01 -11.96 -18.39
N PRO A 14 -12.20 -12.44 -17.99
CA PRO A 14 -13.10 -11.73 -17.07
C PRO A 14 -12.44 -11.31 -15.75
N THR A 15 -11.55 -12.16 -15.22
CA THR A 15 -10.75 -11.82 -14.04
C THR A 15 -9.32 -12.34 -14.20
N LEU A 16 -8.40 -11.74 -13.44
CA LEU A 16 -6.96 -11.96 -13.56
C LEU A 16 -6.36 -12.70 -12.34
N SER A 17 -7.20 -13.25 -11.47
CA SER A 17 -6.79 -13.89 -10.22
C SER A 17 -6.40 -15.35 -10.44
N LEU A 18 -5.47 -15.86 -9.62
CA LEU A 18 -5.11 -17.27 -9.65
C LEU A 18 -6.33 -18.18 -9.38
N ALA A 19 -7.18 -17.80 -8.43
CA ALA A 19 -8.42 -18.52 -8.12
C ALA A 19 -9.32 -18.73 -9.34
N TYR A 20 -9.44 -17.71 -10.19
CA TYR A 20 -10.19 -17.83 -11.45
C TYR A 20 -9.51 -18.77 -12.44
N LEU A 21 -8.19 -18.66 -12.62
CA LEU A 21 -7.46 -19.56 -13.53
C LEU A 21 -7.54 -21.02 -13.07
N LEU A 22 -7.43 -21.28 -11.77
CA LEU A 22 -7.62 -22.60 -11.18
C LEU A 22 -9.03 -23.15 -11.44
N LYS A 23 -10.06 -22.33 -11.26
CA LYS A 23 -11.43 -22.75 -11.53
C LYS A 23 -11.68 -23.01 -13.02
N THR A 24 -11.23 -22.09 -13.89
CA THR A 24 -11.49 -22.18 -15.34
C THR A 24 -10.73 -23.32 -16.01
N TYR A 25 -9.46 -23.53 -15.67
CA TYR A 25 -8.63 -24.51 -16.38
C TYR A 25 -8.57 -25.85 -15.66
N CYS A 26 -8.63 -25.88 -14.33
CA CYS A 26 -8.46 -27.10 -13.53
C CYS A 26 -9.75 -27.55 -12.82
N ASN A 27 -10.82 -26.75 -12.84
CA ASN A 27 -12.04 -26.94 -12.06
C ASN A 27 -11.78 -27.04 -10.53
N ILE A 28 -10.84 -26.24 -10.04
CA ILE A 28 -10.46 -26.21 -8.61
C ILE A 28 -10.94 -24.91 -7.96
N ASP A 29 -11.62 -25.04 -6.83
CA ASP A 29 -12.03 -23.90 -6.01
C ASP A 29 -10.91 -23.54 -5.03
N ALA A 30 -10.24 -22.41 -5.29
CA ALA A 30 -9.18 -21.93 -4.41
C ALA A 30 -9.75 -21.50 -3.05
N SER A 31 -9.16 -22.01 -1.97
CA SER A 31 -9.43 -21.50 -0.63
C SER A 31 -8.95 -20.05 -0.52
N LYS A 32 -9.66 -19.22 0.25
CA LYS A 32 -9.21 -17.85 0.61
C LYS A 32 -8.75 -17.75 2.06
N GLN A 33 -8.79 -18.86 2.79
CA GLN A 33 -8.63 -18.89 4.25
C GLN A 33 -7.24 -18.42 4.70
N PHE A 34 -6.19 -18.71 3.94
CA PHE A 34 -4.80 -18.46 4.35
C PHE A 34 -4.15 -17.25 3.66
N GLN A 35 -4.92 -16.45 2.92
CA GLN A 35 -4.40 -15.29 2.18
C GLN A 35 -3.77 -14.23 3.10
N LEU A 36 -4.31 -14.03 4.30
CA LEU A 36 -3.83 -13.08 5.31
C LEU A 36 -3.39 -13.79 6.61
N ALA A 37 -3.18 -15.10 6.57
CA ALA A 37 -2.77 -15.87 7.74
C ALA A 37 -1.30 -15.59 8.10
N ASP A 38 -0.94 -15.80 9.38
CA ASP A 38 0.47 -15.69 9.79
C ASP A 38 1.27 -16.90 9.26
N TRP A 39 2.11 -16.67 8.26
CA TRP A 39 2.98 -17.67 7.64
C TRP A 39 4.30 -17.92 8.39
N ARG A 40 4.53 -17.20 9.50
CA ARG A 40 5.71 -17.35 10.35
C ARG A 40 5.57 -18.50 11.35
N ILE A 41 4.35 -19.01 11.59
CA ILE A 41 4.08 -20.08 12.57
C ILE A 41 4.88 -21.35 12.26
N ARG A 42 5.38 -22.03 13.30
CA ARG A 42 6.10 -23.31 13.16
C ARG A 42 5.74 -24.29 14.30
N PRO A 43 5.58 -25.59 14.01
CA PRO A 43 5.59 -26.21 12.67
C PRO A 43 4.39 -25.74 11.84
N LEU A 44 4.52 -25.81 10.51
CA LEU A 44 3.46 -25.35 9.62
C LEU A 44 2.34 -26.40 9.57
N PRO A 45 1.08 -26.07 9.91
CA PRO A 45 -0.03 -27.04 9.87
C PRO A 45 -0.27 -27.58 8.45
N ASN A 46 -0.89 -28.76 8.35
CA ASN A 46 -1.11 -29.42 7.07
C ASN A 46 -1.98 -28.59 6.11
N GLU A 47 -2.91 -27.79 6.65
CA GLU A 47 -3.78 -26.91 5.88
C GLU A 47 -2.98 -25.79 5.18
N TYR A 48 -1.97 -25.25 5.85
CA TYR A 48 -1.06 -24.26 5.27
C TYR A 48 -0.17 -24.88 4.20
N LEU A 49 0.35 -26.09 4.44
CA LEU A 49 1.16 -26.83 3.45
C LEU A 49 0.36 -27.09 2.17
N ARG A 50 -0.88 -27.56 2.33
CA ARG A 50 -1.79 -27.79 1.20
C ARG A 50 -2.09 -26.51 0.44
N TYR A 51 -2.43 -25.43 1.15
CA TYR A 51 -2.68 -24.12 0.52
C TYR A 51 -1.46 -23.63 -0.29
N ALA A 52 -0.27 -23.67 0.30
CA ALA A 52 0.97 -23.25 -0.36
C ALA A 52 1.32 -24.13 -1.58
N GLN A 53 1.04 -25.43 -1.51
CA GLN A 53 1.20 -26.35 -2.64
C GLN A 53 0.24 -25.99 -3.77
N GLU A 54 -1.04 -25.79 -3.47
CA GLU A 54 -2.08 -25.50 -4.47
C GLU A 54 -1.80 -24.20 -5.27
N ASP A 55 -1.14 -23.22 -4.67
CA ASP A 55 -0.72 -21.96 -5.34
C ASP A 55 0.25 -22.18 -6.52
N THR A 56 0.98 -23.31 -6.55
CA THR A 56 2.00 -23.57 -7.58
C THR A 56 1.78 -24.86 -8.36
N HIS A 57 1.15 -25.86 -7.75
CA HIS A 57 0.98 -27.21 -8.31
C HIS A 57 0.38 -27.21 -9.73
N TYR A 58 -0.59 -26.33 -9.99
CA TYR A 58 -1.32 -26.26 -11.26
C TYR A 58 -0.77 -25.23 -12.25
N LEU A 59 0.22 -24.42 -11.87
CA LEU A 59 0.67 -23.29 -12.69
C LEU A 59 1.28 -23.71 -14.04
N LEU A 60 1.93 -24.87 -14.11
CA LEU A 60 2.50 -25.37 -15.36
C LEU A 60 1.41 -25.78 -16.37
N TYR A 61 0.37 -26.45 -15.89
CA TYR A 61 -0.79 -26.78 -16.73
C TYR A 61 -1.50 -25.50 -17.21
N ILE A 62 -1.73 -24.55 -16.30
CA ILE A 62 -2.32 -23.25 -16.64
C ILE A 62 -1.45 -22.51 -17.66
N TYR A 63 -0.13 -22.54 -17.51
CA TYR A 63 0.82 -21.99 -18.48
C TYR A 63 0.60 -22.59 -19.88
N ASP A 64 0.55 -23.92 -20.01
CA ASP A 64 0.35 -24.57 -21.30
C ASP A 64 -0.98 -24.16 -21.94
N ARG A 65 -2.06 -24.12 -21.15
CA ARG A 65 -3.38 -23.69 -21.61
C ARG A 65 -3.39 -22.25 -22.11
N LEU A 66 -2.82 -21.33 -21.33
CA LEU A 66 -2.74 -19.90 -21.69
C LEU A 66 -1.83 -19.67 -22.89
N ARG A 67 -0.68 -20.37 -22.96
CA ARG A 67 0.23 -20.30 -24.11
C ARG A 67 -0.47 -20.70 -25.40
N ASN A 68 -1.19 -21.83 -25.39
CA ASN A 68 -1.89 -22.31 -26.58
C ASN A 68 -2.99 -21.33 -27.00
N GLN A 69 -3.79 -20.81 -26.06
CA GLN A 69 -4.81 -19.78 -26.36
C GLN A 69 -4.20 -18.49 -26.92
N LEU A 70 -3.02 -18.07 -26.46
CA LEU A 70 -2.32 -16.91 -27.00
C LEU A 70 -1.89 -17.15 -28.45
N ILE A 71 -1.32 -18.33 -28.74
CA ILE A 71 -0.89 -18.71 -30.09
C ILE A 71 -2.09 -18.77 -31.06
N GLU A 72 -3.20 -19.37 -30.63
CA GLU A 72 -4.45 -19.45 -31.40
C GLU A 72 -5.02 -18.07 -31.73
N LYS A 73 -4.90 -17.12 -30.80
CA LYS A 73 -5.37 -15.74 -30.99
C LYS A 73 -4.47 -14.96 -31.97
N ASN A 74 -3.16 -14.96 -31.73
CA ASN A 74 -2.15 -14.31 -32.59
C ASN A 74 -0.74 -14.73 -32.14
N SER A 75 0.13 -15.13 -33.07
CA SER A 75 1.55 -15.46 -32.79
C SER A 75 2.30 -14.35 -32.02
N ASP A 76 1.97 -13.07 -32.27
CA ASP A 76 2.60 -11.93 -31.58
C ASP A 76 2.15 -11.77 -30.12
N ALA A 77 0.98 -12.31 -29.74
CA ALA A 77 0.43 -12.17 -28.39
C ALA A 77 1.31 -12.89 -27.36
N LEU A 78 1.87 -14.06 -27.71
CA LEU A 78 2.79 -14.77 -26.82
C LEU A 78 4.07 -13.95 -26.56
N GLN A 79 4.63 -13.34 -27.60
CA GLN A 79 5.80 -12.48 -27.48
C GLN A 79 5.50 -11.22 -26.66
N SER A 80 4.31 -10.64 -26.83
CA SER A 80 3.80 -9.52 -26.02
C SER A 80 3.81 -9.87 -24.52
N VAL A 81 3.31 -11.06 -24.15
CA VAL A 81 3.30 -11.53 -22.75
C VAL A 81 4.70 -11.70 -22.19
N TYR A 82 5.65 -12.28 -22.93
CA TYR A 82 7.03 -12.40 -22.47
C TYR A 82 7.71 -11.03 -22.31
N LYS A 83 7.47 -10.08 -23.22
CA LYS A 83 7.96 -8.70 -23.09
C LYS A 83 7.43 -8.02 -21.82
N LYS A 84 6.12 -8.14 -21.55
CA LYS A 84 5.48 -7.60 -20.33
C LYS A 84 6.00 -8.27 -19.06
N SER A 85 6.16 -9.59 -19.09
CA SER A 85 6.74 -10.37 -17.99
C SER A 85 8.18 -9.93 -17.70
N LYS A 86 8.99 -9.68 -18.74
CA LYS A 86 10.35 -9.14 -18.59
C LYS A 86 10.34 -7.78 -17.89
N ILE A 87 9.40 -6.89 -18.22
CA ILE A 87 9.28 -5.59 -17.53
C ILE A 87 8.98 -5.79 -16.04
N VAL A 88 8.16 -6.78 -15.66
CA VAL A 88 7.92 -7.12 -14.25
C VAL A 88 9.20 -7.59 -13.57
N CYS A 89 9.98 -8.48 -14.20
CA CYS A 89 11.27 -8.92 -13.68
C CYS A 89 12.31 -7.81 -13.53
N GLN A 90 12.17 -6.70 -14.27
CA GLN A 90 13.08 -5.56 -14.20
C GLN A 90 12.74 -4.58 -13.07
N LYS A 91 11.62 -4.78 -12.36
CA LYS A 91 11.28 -3.94 -11.21
C LYS A 91 12.28 -4.16 -10.09
N LEU A 92 12.88 -3.07 -9.62
CA LEU A 92 13.79 -3.08 -8.48
C LEU A 92 13.02 -2.79 -7.21
N TYR A 93 13.30 -3.57 -6.17
CA TYR A 93 12.86 -3.22 -4.82
C TYR A 93 13.53 -1.90 -4.40
N LYS A 94 12.72 -0.98 -3.87
CA LYS A 94 13.18 0.25 -3.24
C LYS A 94 12.66 0.28 -1.82
N LYS A 95 13.54 0.54 -0.86
CA LYS A 95 13.14 0.69 0.54
C LYS A 95 12.15 1.86 0.66
N PRO A 96 11.04 1.71 1.40
CA PRO A 96 10.16 2.82 1.71
C PRO A 96 10.93 3.93 2.43
N VAL A 97 10.89 5.13 1.84
CA VAL A 97 11.49 6.34 2.40
C VAL A 97 10.41 7.07 3.19
N PHE A 98 10.77 7.59 4.36
CA PHE A 98 9.88 8.41 5.16
C PHE A 98 9.50 9.69 4.39
N ASP A 99 8.21 9.98 4.32
CA ASP A 99 7.68 11.20 3.71
C ASP A 99 7.12 12.11 4.82
N GLU A 100 7.78 13.25 5.01
CA GLU A 100 7.44 14.24 6.04
C GLU A 100 6.06 14.86 5.88
N ILE A 101 5.43 14.75 4.70
CA ILE A 101 4.13 15.38 4.38
C ILE A 101 3.00 14.33 4.38
N ALA A 102 3.32 13.05 4.34
CA ALA A 102 2.34 11.95 4.28
C ALA A 102 1.38 11.90 5.50
N TYR A 103 1.73 12.52 6.63
CA TYR A 103 0.79 12.70 7.75
C TYR A 103 -0.47 13.48 7.34
N LYS A 104 -0.38 14.41 6.36
CA LYS A 104 -1.53 15.14 5.83
C LYS A 104 -2.51 14.21 5.10
N THR A 105 -2.00 13.18 4.42
CA THR A 105 -2.83 12.16 3.75
C THR A 105 -3.57 11.31 4.77
N LEU A 106 -2.88 10.89 5.84
CA LEU A 106 -3.48 10.14 6.95
C LEU A 106 -4.58 10.95 7.65
N TYR A 107 -4.32 12.24 7.91
CA TYR A 107 -5.29 13.17 8.44
C TYR A 107 -6.55 13.29 7.57
N THR A 108 -6.37 13.49 6.26
CA THR A 108 -7.49 13.68 5.30
C THR A 108 -8.35 12.42 5.16
N LYS A 109 -7.75 11.24 5.27
CA LYS A 109 -8.44 9.95 5.12
C LYS A 109 -9.32 9.60 6.33
N CYS A 110 -8.92 10.05 7.53
CA CYS A 110 -9.48 9.55 8.78
C CYS A 110 -10.24 10.61 9.59
N HIS A 111 -10.18 11.89 9.22
CA HIS A 111 -10.75 12.96 10.03
C HIS A 111 -11.68 13.91 9.23
N LYS A 112 -12.89 14.13 9.76
CA LYS A 112 -13.92 15.02 9.16
C LYS A 112 -13.87 16.45 9.71
N THR A 113 -13.13 16.66 10.79
CA THR A 113 -13.03 17.91 11.56
C THR A 113 -11.67 18.59 11.34
N THR A 114 -11.56 19.89 11.60
CA THR A 114 -10.31 20.63 11.41
C THR A 114 -9.46 20.59 12.68
N PHE A 115 -8.24 20.04 12.60
CA PHE A 115 -7.24 20.15 13.65
C PHE A 115 -6.71 21.58 13.76
N ASP A 116 -6.47 22.01 14.99
CA ASP A 116 -5.75 23.26 15.26
C ASP A 116 -4.23 23.10 15.05
N GLY A 117 -3.48 24.19 15.26
CA GLY A 117 -2.03 24.21 15.05
C GLY A 117 -1.27 23.27 15.99
N ILE A 118 -1.79 23.05 17.20
CA ILE A 118 -1.19 22.16 18.20
C ILE A 118 -1.44 20.71 17.80
N GLN A 119 -2.67 20.37 17.44
CA GLN A 119 -3.07 19.04 17.02
C GLN A 119 -2.36 18.61 15.73
N LEU A 120 -2.16 19.53 14.78
CA LEU A 120 -1.36 19.27 13.58
C LEU A 120 0.14 19.08 13.92
N ALA A 121 0.68 19.88 14.84
CA ALA A 121 2.06 19.71 15.31
C ALA A 121 2.25 18.34 15.98
N ALA A 122 1.31 17.96 16.84
CA ALA A 122 1.29 16.67 17.52
C ALA A 122 1.23 15.53 16.51
N LEU A 123 0.31 15.58 15.54
CA LEU A 123 0.20 14.55 14.52
C LEU A 123 1.49 14.40 13.70
N LYS A 124 2.13 15.51 13.32
CA LYS A 124 3.40 15.49 12.58
C LYS A 124 4.51 14.81 13.39
N LEU A 125 4.67 15.18 14.66
CA LEU A 125 5.69 14.61 15.54
C LEU A 125 5.44 13.13 15.82
N LEU A 126 4.20 12.76 16.14
CA LEU A 126 3.80 11.37 16.39
C LEU A 126 3.96 10.50 15.13
N TYR A 127 3.66 11.04 13.94
CA TYR A 127 3.86 10.34 12.68
C TYR A 127 5.33 10.02 12.41
N ALA A 128 6.23 10.99 12.65
CA ALA A 128 7.67 10.80 12.52
C ALA A 128 8.21 9.80 13.55
N TRP A 129 7.76 9.92 14.81
CA TRP A 129 8.08 8.96 15.88
C TRP A 129 7.67 7.54 15.51
N ARG A 130 6.46 7.34 14.97
CA ARG A 130 5.97 6.03 14.56
C ARG A 130 6.85 5.38 13.49
N ASP A 131 7.32 6.13 12.49
CA ASP A 131 8.24 5.61 11.46
C ASP A 131 9.62 5.27 12.04
N LYS A 132 10.14 6.10 12.96
CA LYS A 132 11.39 5.84 13.68
C LYS A 132 11.31 4.52 14.44
N ILE A 133 10.31 4.35 15.32
CA ILE A 133 10.15 3.13 16.13
C ILE A 133 9.88 1.90 15.25
N ALA A 134 9.10 2.04 14.17
CA ALA A 134 8.86 0.96 13.21
C ALA A 134 10.17 0.44 12.58
N ARG A 135 11.11 1.34 12.27
CA ARG A 135 12.43 0.96 11.73
C ARG A 135 13.36 0.36 12.78
N GLU A 136 13.32 0.88 14.01
CA GLU A 136 14.16 0.40 15.12
C GLU A 136 13.75 -1.00 15.58
N GLU A 137 12.45 -1.27 15.68
CA GLU A 137 11.90 -2.55 16.14
C GLU A 137 11.63 -3.55 14.99
N ASP A 138 11.91 -3.17 13.73
CA ASP A 138 11.59 -3.94 12.52
C ASP A 138 10.12 -4.37 12.43
N GLU A 139 9.23 -3.45 12.80
CA GLU A 139 7.78 -3.66 12.85
C GLU A 139 7.05 -2.75 11.86
N SER A 140 5.85 -3.17 11.44
CA SER A 140 5.02 -2.30 10.61
C SER A 140 4.54 -1.07 11.39
N THR A 141 4.39 0.08 10.74
CA THR A 141 3.87 1.30 11.38
C THR A 141 2.50 1.07 12.02
N SER A 142 1.64 0.24 11.42
CA SER A 142 0.34 -0.15 11.96
C SER A 142 0.44 -1.01 13.22
N TYR A 143 1.50 -1.81 13.37
CA TYR A 143 1.78 -2.58 14.58
C TYR A 143 2.26 -1.68 15.71
N VAL A 144 3.16 -0.72 15.41
CA VAL A 144 3.64 0.28 16.38
C VAL A 144 2.47 1.10 16.93
N THR A 145 1.69 1.73 16.05
CA THR A 145 0.49 2.50 16.44
C THR A 145 -0.49 2.59 15.28
N PRO A 146 -1.71 2.03 15.41
CA PRO A 146 -2.74 2.14 14.38
C PRO A 146 -3.08 3.60 14.05
N ASP A 147 -3.41 3.88 12.78
CA ASP A 147 -3.71 5.24 12.30
C ASP A 147 -4.76 5.96 13.16
N LEU A 148 -5.84 5.27 13.55
CA LEU A 148 -6.91 5.84 14.37
C LEU A 148 -6.42 6.25 15.77
N MET A 149 -5.53 5.47 16.37
CA MET A 149 -4.97 5.78 17.68
C MET A 149 -3.99 6.94 17.61
N LEU A 150 -3.17 7.00 16.55
CA LEU A 150 -2.26 8.09 16.30
C LEU A 150 -3.01 9.43 16.19
N ILE A 151 -4.11 9.43 15.45
CA ILE A 151 -5.00 10.59 15.29
C ILE A 151 -5.68 10.94 16.61
N HIS A 152 -6.15 9.94 17.35
CA HIS A 152 -6.82 10.18 18.63
C HIS A 152 -5.89 10.83 19.66
N LEU A 153 -4.62 10.39 19.74
CA LEU A 153 -3.61 11.02 20.59
C LEU A 153 -3.33 12.46 20.18
N ALA A 154 -3.26 12.72 18.86
CA ALA A 154 -3.08 14.06 18.34
C ALA A 154 -4.30 14.97 18.56
N GLU A 155 -5.51 14.42 18.59
CA GLU A 155 -6.75 15.16 18.85
C GLU A 155 -6.88 15.52 20.33
N LEU A 156 -6.64 14.56 21.23
CA LEU A 156 -6.74 14.76 22.68
C LEU A 156 -5.61 15.62 23.25
N VAL A 157 -4.41 15.52 22.67
CA VAL A 157 -3.17 16.11 23.17
C VAL A 157 -3.01 15.90 24.70
N PRO A 158 -2.90 14.65 25.18
CA PRO A 158 -2.79 14.37 26.60
C PRO A 158 -1.62 15.12 27.26
N LYS A 159 -1.89 15.80 28.39
CA LYS A 159 -0.90 16.61 29.10
C LYS A 159 -0.03 15.81 30.05
N ASP A 160 -0.38 14.56 30.30
CA ASP A 160 0.30 13.65 31.21
C ASP A 160 0.33 12.22 30.67
N VAL A 161 1.25 11.42 31.23
CA VAL A 161 1.42 10.00 30.88
C VAL A 161 0.15 9.19 31.17
N GLN A 162 -0.62 9.56 32.19
CA GLN A 162 -1.87 8.87 32.52
C GLN A 162 -2.96 9.14 31.48
N GLY A 163 -3.04 10.34 30.92
CA GLY A 163 -3.93 10.64 29.79
C GLY A 163 -3.60 9.80 28.56
N ILE A 164 -2.32 9.57 28.26
CA ILE A 164 -1.92 8.66 27.17
C ILE A 164 -2.38 7.22 27.47
N ARG A 165 -2.18 6.75 28.71
CA ARG A 165 -2.61 5.41 29.14
C ARG A 165 -4.14 5.23 29.16
N ALA A 166 -4.88 6.31 29.35
CA ALA A 166 -6.34 6.30 29.32
C ALA A 166 -6.92 6.44 27.90
N SER A 167 -6.10 6.78 26.90
CA SER A 167 -6.56 7.10 25.55
C SER A 167 -7.13 5.90 24.78
N CYS A 168 -6.81 4.67 25.18
CA CYS A 168 -7.33 3.46 24.53
C CYS A 168 -7.51 2.30 25.53
N LYS A 169 -8.51 1.46 25.28
CA LYS A 169 -8.76 0.25 26.08
C LYS A 169 -7.64 -0.79 25.93
N LEU A 170 -7.02 -0.85 24.76
CA LEU A 170 -5.88 -1.69 24.44
C LEU A 170 -4.82 -0.83 23.78
N ILE A 171 -3.73 -0.59 24.51
CA ILE A 171 -2.61 0.21 24.03
C ILE A 171 -1.56 -0.73 23.47
N PRO A 172 -1.06 -0.49 22.24
CA PRO A 172 0.05 -1.25 21.67
C PRO A 172 1.25 -1.25 22.62
N GLU A 173 1.94 -2.39 22.73
CA GLU A 173 3.08 -2.54 23.64
C GLU A 173 4.17 -1.50 23.37
N LEU A 174 4.45 -1.20 22.09
CA LEU A 174 5.44 -0.19 21.70
C LEU A 174 5.02 1.24 22.04
N VAL A 175 3.72 1.52 22.18
CA VAL A 175 3.26 2.82 22.72
C VAL A 175 3.52 2.88 24.23
N MET A 176 3.25 1.80 24.96
CA MET A 176 3.48 1.73 26.40
C MET A 176 4.97 1.83 26.75
N LYS A 177 5.83 1.15 25.99
CA LYS A 177 7.30 1.14 26.16
C LYS A 177 7.91 2.53 25.97
N ASN A 178 7.31 3.38 25.14
CA ASN A 178 7.82 4.69 24.75
C ASN A 178 6.92 5.84 25.23
N VAL A 179 6.12 5.63 26.28
CA VAL A 179 5.11 6.60 26.71
C VAL A 179 5.70 7.93 27.15
N GLU A 180 6.89 7.92 27.75
CA GLU A 180 7.62 9.14 28.13
C GLU A 180 8.09 9.94 26.91
N GLU A 181 8.58 9.28 25.85
CA GLU A 181 8.99 9.95 24.60
C GLU A 181 7.76 10.58 23.92
N ILE A 182 6.66 9.83 23.84
CA ILE A 182 5.38 10.32 23.29
C ILE A 182 4.89 11.55 24.06
N HIS A 183 4.94 11.51 25.40
CA HIS A 183 4.55 12.64 26.25
C HIS A 183 5.40 13.88 25.97
N GLN A 184 6.71 13.73 25.81
CA GLN A 184 7.60 14.84 25.45
C GLN A 184 7.27 15.43 24.08
N LEU A 185 6.95 14.60 23.09
CA LEU A 185 6.53 15.06 21.76
C LEU A 185 5.21 15.85 21.81
N LEU A 186 4.27 15.44 22.65
CA LEU A 186 3.02 16.17 22.85
C LEU A 186 3.24 17.52 23.53
N ILE A 187 4.12 17.60 24.53
CA ILE A 187 4.53 18.89 25.13
C ILE A 187 5.17 19.79 24.07
N GLN A 188 6.09 19.24 23.27
CA GLN A 188 6.74 19.97 22.19
C GLN A 188 5.72 20.53 21.18
N ALA A 189 4.66 19.79 20.88
CA ALA A 189 3.59 20.26 20.00
C ALA A 189 2.81 21.44 20.59
N ILE A 190 2.60 21.46 21.92
CA ILE A 190 1.96 22.58 22.62
C ILE A 190 2.86 23.81 22.60
N GLU A 191 4.17 23.65 22.82
CA GLU A 191 5.14 24.75 22.83
C GLU A 191 5.37 25.35 21.43
N LYS A 192 5.26 24.52 20.38
CA LYS A 192 5.50 24.92 18.98
C LYS A 192 4.34 24.51 18.08
N PRO A 193 3.20 25.23 18.14
CA PRO A 193 2.07 25.00 17.25
C PRO A 193 2.48 25.24 15.78
N LEU A 194 1.89 24.47 14.85
CA LEU A 194 2.03 24.74 13.43
C LEU A 194 1.15 25.92 13.02
N GLU A 195 1.69 26.81 12.19
CA GLU A 195 0.91 27.87 11.55
C GLU A 195 -0.09 27.26 10.57
N ILE A 196 -1.38 27.48 10.79
CA ILE A 196 -2.43 27.00 9.88
C ILE A 196 -2.53 27.99 8.72
N ASN A 197 -1.91 27.67 7.59
CA ASN A 197 -2.22 28.38 6.36
C ASN A 197 -3.50 27.80 5.73
N MET A 198 -4.61 28.50 5.92
CA MET A 198 -5.94 28.09 5.46
C MET A 198 -6.03 27.87 3.94
N ASP A 199 -5.18 28.52 3.15
CA ASP A 199 -5.17 28.39 1.68
C ASP A 199 -4.58 27.04 1.21
N GLU A 200 -3.58 26.52 1.92
CA GLU A 200 -2.96 25.21 1.64
C GLU A 200 -3.93 24.05 1.94
N PHE A 201 -4.76 24.23 2.97
CA PHE A 201 -5.75 23.24 3.40
C PHE A 201 -6.92 23.12 2.42
N LEU A 202 -7.37 24.25 1.86
CA LEU A 202 -8.46 24.29 0.86
C LEU A 202 -8.01 23.78 -0.51
N GLN A 203 -6.75 23.99 -0.90
CA GLN A 203 -6.19 23.44 -2.14
C GLN A 203 -6.09 21.91 -2.11
N ASN A 204 -5.64 21.32 -1.00
CA ASN A 204 -5.58 19.87 -0.83
C ASN A 204 -6.97 19.19 -0.79
N LYS A 205 -8.00 19.91 -0.34
CA LYS A 205 -9.40 19.43 -0.41
C LYS A 205 -9.93 19.40 -1.85
N ARG A 206 -9.51 20.34 -2.70
CA ARG A 206 -9.95 20.45 -4.11
C ARG A 206 -9.22 19.49 -5.06
N THR A 207 -7.93 19.24 -4.83
CA THR A 207 -7.16 18.27 -5.64
C THR A 207 -7.61 16.83 -5.43
N PHE A 208 -8.16 16.50 -4.24
CA PHE A 208 -8.70 15.16 -3.95
C PHE A 208 -10.17 14.97 -4.37
N SER A 209 -11.00 16.04 -4.42
CA SER A 209 -12.37 15.90 -4.95
C SER A 209 -12.42 15.67 -6.46
N SER A 210 -11.29 15.84 -7.16
CA SER A 210 -11.18 15.64 -8.59
C SER A 210 -10.59 14.27 -8.98
N THR A 211 -10.19 13.43 -8.00
CA THR A 211 -9.73 12.05 -8.27
C THR A 211 -10.80 10.97 -8.10
N ASP A 212 -12.00 11.33 -7.63
CA ASP A 212 -13.17 10.44 -7.62
C ASP A 212 -14.26 11.02 -8.53
N VAL A 213 -14.14 10.78 -9.84
CA VAL A 213 -15.21 10.55 -10.85
C VAL A 213 -14.52 10.57 -12.22
N ASN A 214 -14.18 9.39 -12.76
CA ASN A 214 -14.58 9.00 -14.12
C ASN A 214 -14.05 7.61 -14.50
N VAL A 215 -14.96 6.64 -14.40
CA VAL A 215 -14.95 5.41 -15.17
C VAL A 215 -15.42 5.76 -16.58
N SER A 216 -14.64 5.32 -17.59
CA SER A 216 -14.96 5.12 -19.02
C SER A 216 -15.45 6.30 -19.88
N THR A 217 -14.72 6.64 -20.95
CA THR A 217 -14.95 6.25 -22.37
C THR A 217 -14.01 7.04 -23.30
N GLU A 218 -13.47 6.36 -24.34
CA GLU A 218 -13.12 6.81 -25.71
C GLU A 218 -12.44 8.18 -25.95
N SER A 219 -11.66 8.47 -26.99
CA SER A 219 -10.91 7.82 -28.06
C SER A 219 -10.18 9.00 -28.74
N SER A 220 -8.97 8.76 -29.25
CA SER A 220 -8.32 9.45 -30.38
C SER A 220 -8.36 11.00 -30.50
N ILE A 221 -7.16 11.63 -30.56
CA ILE A 221 -6.62 12.40 -31.71
C ILE A 221 -5.38 13.24 -31.27
N ASN A 222 -4.22 12.76 -31.72
CA ASN A 222 -3.17 13.45 -32.48
C ASN A 222 -2.31 14.63 -31.92
N ASN A 223 -1.01 14.30 -31.86
CA ASN A 223 0.15 14.97 -32.48
C ASN A 223 0.89 16.17 -31.85
N ASN A 224 2.22 15.99 -31.95
CA ASN A 224 3.34 16.95 -31.94
C ASN A 224 3.87 17.41 -30.59
N ILE A 225 5.01 16.85 -30.18
CA ILE A 225 6.19 17.63 -29.76
C ILE A 225 7.47 16.80 -30.04
N LYS A 226 8.47 17.52 -30.55
CA LYS A 226 9.72 17.08 -31.19
C LYS A 226 10.65 16.32 -30.23
N ARG A 227 11.24 15.21 -30.70
CA ARG A 227 12.38 14.54 -30.06
C ARG A 227 13.66 15.34 -30.29
N VAL A 228 14.29 15.82 -29.22
CA VAL A 228 15.69 16.28 -29.22
C VAL A 228 16.59 15.05 -29.12
N ARG A 229 17.48 14.88 -30.11
CA ARG A 229 18.53 13.85 -30.11
C ARG A 229 19.68 14.35 -29.23
N PHE A 230 20.10 13.56 -28.25
CA PHE A 230 21.40 13.69 -27.61
C PHE A 230 22.41 12.85 -28.37
N VAL A 231 23.45 13.49 -28.88
CA VAL A 231 24.68 12.87 -29.40
C VAL A 231 25.71 12.96 -28.27
N PRO A 232 26.38 11.87 -27.87
CA PRO A 232 27.54 11.97 -27.00
C PRO A 232 28.80 12.24 -27.83
N GLU A 233 29.54 13.27 -27.43
CA GLU A 233 30.90 13.55 -27.92
C GLU A 233 31.92 12.67 -27.19
N THR A 234 32.87 12.18 -27.99
CA THR A 234 34.15 11.49 -27.72
C THR A 234 34.12 10.14 -27.00
#